data_AF-A0A6B0R0S3-F1
#
_entry.id   AF-A0A6B0R0S3-F1
#
_cell.length_a   1.000
_cell.length_b   1.000
_cell.length_c   1.000
_cell.angle_alpha   90.00
_cell.angle_beta   90.00
_cell.angle_gamma   90.00
#
_symmetry.space_group_name_H-M   'P 1'
#
loop_
_entity.id
_entity.type
_entity.pdbx_description
1 polymer ?
#
loop_
_entity_poly.entity_id
_entity_poly.type
_entity_poly.pdbx_seq_one_letter_code
_entity_poly.pdbx_strand_id
1 'polypeptide(L)'
;MLGLNRRSNYVSKLRSQPLFAALPSRRWLSSPELLDDVCKRTARFCQNFQHVRNPAVQLLLVEAERTVVLQYLSALMQGRLVCRGADERTQAAERMQHDAAQLQELFLGLGLEESVQCVPVLLALKELLNLRDPTLLGLEVAGLRQQFPDVSEDHVSALLDLRGDVSREQRLAALSSLRAGPQPSPQAGRRALFSLNKVTSPYA
;
A
#
# COMPACT_ATOMS: atom_id res chain seq x y z
N MET A 1 -26.89 -14.72 -12.16
CA MET A 1 -26.64 -13.26 -12.34
C MET A 1 -26.78 -12.41 -11.06
N LEU A 2 -27.53 -12.81 -10.02
CA LEU A 2 -27.71 -12.02 -8.78
C LEU A 2 -26.46 -11.84 -7.89
N GLY A 3 -25.45 -12.69 -8.03
CA GLY A 3 -24.22 -12.66 -7.21
C GLY A 3 -23.18 -11.62 -7.63
N LEU A 4 -23.10 -11.29 -8.92
CA LEU A 4 -22.12 -10.31 -9.45
C LEU A 4 -22.53 -8.87 -9.11
N ASN A 5 -23.84 -8.57 -9.16
CA ASN A 5 -24.36 -7.24 -8.90
C ASN A 5 -24.21 -6.83 -7.42
N ARG A 6 -24.43 -7.76 -6.47
CA ARG A 6 -24.18 -7.51 -5.04
C ARG A 6 -22.69 -7.34 -4.72
N ARG A 7 -21.81 -8.12 -5.34
CA ARG A 7 -20.35 -8.00 -5.19
C ARG A 7 -19.84 -6.63 -5.63
N SER A 8 -20.27 -6.16 -6.80
CA SER A 8 -19.90 -4.83 -7.31
C SER A 8 -20.36 -3.69 -6.39
N ASN A 9 -21.55 -3.81 -5.79
CA ASN A 9 -22.08 -2.83 -4.84
C ASN A 9 -21.32 -2.79 -3.49
N TYR A 10 -20.82 -3.92 -2.99
CA TYR A 10 -20.02 -3.92 -1.76
C TYR A 10 -18.67 -3.25 -1.98
N VAL A 11 -17.93 -3.66 -3.00
CA VAL A 11 -16.58 -3.13 -3.24
C VAL A 11 -16.60 -1.63 -3.56
N SER A 12 -17.58 -1.18 -4.34
CA SER A 12 -17.76 0.26 -4.61
C SER A 12 -18.07 1.07 -3.34
N LYS A 13 -18.90 0.53 -2.44
CA LYS A 13 -19.22 1.17 -1.15
C LYS A 13 -18.04 1.23 -0.18
N LEU A 14 -17.13 0.24 -0.19
CA LEU A 14 -15.91 0.33 0.61
C LEU A 14 -14.93 1.34 0.01
N ARG A 15 -14.79 1.34 -1.31
CA ARG A 15 -13.89 2.25 -2.04
C ARG A 15 -14.27 3.73 -1.86
N SER A 16 -15.56 4.05 -1.69
CA SER A 16 -16.01 5.43 -1.45
C SER A 16 -15.79 5.90 -0.01
N GLN A 17 -15.51 5.01 0.93
CA GLN A 17 -15.22 5.40 2.31
C GLN A 17 -13.78 5.90 2.41
N PRO A 18 -13.53 7.11 2.93
CA PRO A 18 -12.19 7.63 3.09
C PRO A 18 -11.60 7.04 4.39
N LEU A 19 -11.05 5.83 4.30
CA LEU A 19 -10.50 5.13 5.47
C LEU A 19 -9.25 5.86 5.99
N PHE A 20 -8.39 6.31 5.06
CA PHE A 20 -7.09 6.91 5.37
C PHE A 20 -7.07 8.44 5.25
N ALA A 21 -8.21 9.12 5.46
CA ALA A 21 -8.27 10.59 5.39
C ALA A 21 -7.28 11.28 6.35
N ALA A 22 -6.99 10.67 7.50
CA ALA A 22 -6.08 11.22 8.51
C ALA A 22 -4.63 10.71 8.43
N LEU A 23 -4.35 9.79 7.51
CA LEU A 23 -3.08 9.05 7.39
C LEU A 23 -2.50 9.17 5.98
N PRO A 24 -1.17 9.33 5.79
CA PRO A 24 -0.18 9.60 6.82
C PRO A 24 -0.29 11.05 7.32
N SER A 25 0.22 11.29 8.52
CA SER A 25 0.35 12.61 9.13
C SER A 25 1.45 12.57 10.18
N ARG A 26 1.86 13.71 10.77
CA ARG A 26 2.82 13.66 11.90
C ARG A 26 2.26 12.90 13.10
N ARG A 27 0.93 12.96 13.33
CA ARG A 27 0.26 12.19 14.38
C ARG A 27 0.30 10.69 14.11
N TRP A 28 0.21 10.27 12.85
CA TRP A 28 0.37 8.86 12.46
C TRP A 28 1.69 8.25 12.96
N LEU A 29 2.79 9.00 12.94
CA LEU A 29 4.09 8.54 13.42
C LEU A 29 4.09 8.17 14.91
N SER A 30 3.20 8.75 15.71
CA SER A 30 3.20 8.63 17.18
C SER A 30 1.93 8.01 17.79
N SER A 31 0.86 7.77 17.01
CA SER A 31 -0.44 7.34 17.54
C SER A 31 -0.91 6.02 16.93
N PRO A 32 -0.52 4.85 17.47
CA PRO A 32 -0.90 3.53 16.94
C PRO A 32 -2.41 3.38 16.73
N GLU A 33 -3.21 4.03 17.57
CA GLU A 33 -4.67 3.96 17.61
C GLU A 33 -5.37 4.51 16.36
N LEU A 34 -4.67 5.29 15.53
CA LEU A 34 -5.26 5.84 14.30
C LEU A 34 -5.62 4.76 13.28
N LEU A 35 -4.90 3.63 13.26
CA LEU A 35 -5.26 2.50 12.42
C LEU A 35 -6.39 1.67 13.03
N ASP A 36 -6.56 1.67 14.35
CA ASP A 36 -7.63 0.91 15.00
C ASP A 36 -9.01 1.35 14.52
N ASP A 37 -9.23 2.65 14.28
CA ASP A 37 -10.49 3.14 13.69
C ASP A 37 -10.71 2.57 12.28
N VAL A 38 -9.65 2.55 11.46
CA VAL A 38 -9.69 1.95 10.12
C VAL A 38 -10.02 0.46 10.19
N CYS A 39 -9.37 -0.27 11.10
CA CYS A 39 -9.62 -1.69 11.32
C CYS A 39 -11.06 -1.94 11.79
N LYS A 40 -11.57 -1.16 12.75
CA LYS A 40 -12.96 -1.25 13.24
C LYS A 40 -13.98 -0.99 12.14
N ARG A 41 -13.77 0.05 11.32
CA ARG A 41 -14.65 0.39 10.20
C ARG A 41 -14.64 -0.69 9.11
N THR A 42 -13.45 -1.22 8.81
CA THR A 42 -13.26 -2.32 7.85
C THR A 42 -13.92 -3.61 8.35
N ALA A 43 -13.69 -4.00 9.60
CA ALA A 43 -14.33 -5.17 10.22
C ALA A 43 -15.87 -5.06 10.18
N ARG A 44 -16.41 -3.91 10.59
CA ARG A 44 -17.85 -3.62 10.53
C ARG A 44 -18.39 -3.71 9.10
N PHE A 45 -17.63 -3.25 8.12
CA PHE A 45 -18.01 -3.38 6.72
C PHE A 45 -18.04 -4.85 6.28
N CYS A 46 -17.02 -5.64 6.63
CA CYS A 46 -16.91 -7.05 6.28
C CYS A 46 -17.98 -7.94 6.96
N GLN A 47 -18.57 -7.51 8.08
CA GLN A 47 -19.74 -8.19 8.69
C GLN A 47 -20.93 -8.29 7.72
N ASN A 48 -21.02 -7.43 6.71
CA ASN A 48 -22.07 -7.53 5.67
C ASN A 48 -21.94 -8.80 4.81
N PHE A 49 -20.81 -9.51 4.89
CA PHE A 49 -20.55 -10.74 4.14
C PHE A 49 -21.05 -12.00 4.84
N GLN A 50 -21.49 -11.91 6.10
CA GLN A 50 -21.84 -13.07 6.94
C GLN A 50 -22.91 -14.02 6.35
N HIS A 51 -23.79 -13.50 5.47
CA HIS A 51 -24.84 -14.28 4.82
C HIS A 51 -24.46 -14.80 3.43
N VAL A 52 -23.22 -14.57 2.98
CA VAL A 52 -22.72 -15.00 1.67
C VAL A 52 -22.11 -16.40 1.80
N ARG A 53 -22.31 -17.26 0.79
CA ARG A 53 -21.73 -18.62 0.79
C ARG A 53 -20.19 -18.57 0.76
N ASN A 54 -19.56 -19.54 1.42
CA ASN A 54 -18.12 -19.60 1.70
C ASN A 54 -17.18 -19.24 0.51
N PRO A 55 -17.27 -19.83 -0.70
CA PRO A 55 -16.35 -19.47 -1.80
C PRO A 55 -16.57 -18.04 -2.33
N ALA A 56 -17.73 -17.45 -2.10
CA ALA A 56 -18.01 -16.07 -2.46
C ALA A 56 -17.58 -15.05 -1.39
N VAL A 57 -17.46 -15.48 -0.12
CA VAL A 57 -16.94 -14.65 0.98
C VAL A 57 -15.44 -14.41 0.81
N GLN A 58 -14.67 -15.44 0.47
CA GLN A 58 -13.23 -15.28 0.21
C GLN A 58 -12.96 -14.20 -0.84
N LEU A 59 -13.66 -14.24 -1.98
CA LEU A 59 -13.52 -13.22 -3.02
C LEU A 59 -13.88 -11.81 -2.52
N LEU A 60 -14.88 -11.67 -1.65
CA LEU A 60 -15.25 -10.37 -1.09
C LEU A 60 -14.19 -9.86 -0.11
N LEU A 61 -13.61 -10.74 0.71
CA LEU A 61 -12.53 -10.40 1.63
C LEU A 61 -11.25 -10.01 0.88
N VAL A 62 -10.88 -10.74 -0.18
CA VAL A 62 -9.75 -10.37 -1.04
C VAL A 62 -9.94 -8.98 -1.64
N GLU A 63 -11.14 -8.66 -2.17
CA GLU A 63 -11.38 -7.32 -2.72
C GLU A 63 -11.45 -6.23 -1.64
N ALA A 64 -11.93 -6.57 -0.44
CA ALA A 64 -11.94 -5.64 0.69
C ALA A 64 -10.52 -5.32 1.14
N GLU A 65 -9.68 -6.33 1.36
CA GLU A 65 -8.26 -6.22 1.72
C GLU A 65 -7.50 -5.39 0.70
N ARG A 66 -7.62 -5.74 -0.58
CA ARG A 66 -7.01 -4.98 -1.67
C ARG A 66 -7.48 -3.53 -1.69
N THR A 67 -8.77 -3.27 -1.45
CA THR A 67 -9.28 -1.89 -1.40
C THR A 67 -8.68 -1.10 -0.24
N VAL A 68 -8.53 -1.70 0.94
CA VAL A 68 -7.88 -1.06 2.09
C VAL A 68 -6.41 -0.77 1.80
N VAL A 69 -5.68 -1.75 1.27
CA VAL A 69 -4.26 -1.58 0.88
C VAL A 69 -4.11 -0.49 -0.18
N LEU A 70 -4.94 -0.48 -1.22
CA LEU A 70 -4.91 0.57 -2.25
C LEU A 70 -5.15 1.96 -1.67
N GLN A 71 -6.09 2.11 -0.74
CA GLN A 71 -6.31 3.41 -0.10
C GLN A 71 -5.13 3.81 0.79
N TYR A 72 -4.49 2.86 1.47
CA TYR A 72 -3.28 3.11 2.25
C TYR A 72 -2.15 3.66 1.36
N LEU A 73 -1.88 2.97 0.24
CA LEU A 73 -0.90 3.38 -0.76
C LEU A 73 -1.20 4.78 -1.32
N SER A 74 -2.47 5.02 -1.69
CA SER A 74 -2.89 6.34 -2.19
C SER A 74 -2.64 7.43 -1.16
N ALA A 75 -2.96 7.15 0.10
CA ALA A 75 -2.75 8.07 1.20
C ALA A 75 -1.27 8.44 1.34
N LEU A 76 -0.36 7.46 1.33
CA LEU A 76 1.08 7.70 1.39
C LEU A 76 1.58 8.60 0.26
N MET A 77 1.05 8.38 -0.95
CA MET A 77 1.51 9.04 -2.18
C MET A 77 0.87 10.41 -2.42
N GLN A 78 0.00 10.89 -1.53
CA GLN A 78 -0.63 12.22 -1.63
C GLN A 78 0.29 13.37 -1.18
N GLY A 79 1.51 13.10 -0.73
CA GLY A 79 2.46 14.14 -0.31
C GLY A 79 2.08 14.83 1.01
N ARG A 80 1.22 14.23 1.83
CA ARG A 80 0.77 14.80 3.12
C ARG A 80 1.80 14.69 4.24
N LEU A 81 2.85 13.90 4.03
CA LEU A 81 3.96 13.69 4.96
C LEU A 81 5.27 13.68 4.18
N VAL A 82 6.28 14.35 4.71
CA VAL A 82 7.67 14.32 4.23
C VAL A 82 8.57 14.16 5.46
N CYS A 83 9.38 13.11 5.51
CA CYS A 83 10.23 12.82 6.67
C CYS A 83 11.35 13.86 6.83
N ARG A 84 11.61 14.28 8.07
CA ARG A 84 12.60 15.31 8.44
C ARG A 84 13.87 14.66 9.01
N GLY A 85 14.49 13.79 8.23
CA GLY A 85 15.73 13.10 8.60
C GLY A 85 15.54 11.62 8.96
N ALA A 86 16.63 11.00 9.41
CA ALA A 86 16.71 9.55 9.60
C ALA A 86 15.75 9.02 10.67
N ASP A 87 15.56 9.75 11.77
CA ASP A 87 14.70 9.33 12.87
C ASP A 87 13.24 9.25 12.43
N GLU A 88 12.71 10.29 11.77
CA GLU A 88 11.33 10.27 11.26
C GLU A 88 11.14 9.21 10.15
N ARG A 89 12.16 8.95 9.31
CA ARG A 89 12.09 7.86 8.33
C ARG A 89 12.02 6.49 9.00
N THR A 90 12.84 6.28 10.02
CA THR A 90 12.84 5.04 10.81
C THR A 90 11.49 4.85 11.49
N GLN A 91 10.97 5.91 12.11
CA GLN A 91 9.64 5.91 12.74
C GLN A 91 8.52 5.65 11.73
N ALA A 92 8.57 6.25 10.53
CA ALA A 92 7.59 6.00 9.47
C ALA A 92 7.64 4.55 8.97
N ALA A 93 8.83 3.97 8.86
CA ALA A 93 9.03 2.58 8.48
C ALA A 93 8.50 1.62 9.56
N GLU A 94 8.86 1.82 10.83
CA GLU A 94 8.34 1.06 11.96
C GLU A 94 6.82 1.14 12.02
N ARG A 95 6.28 2.35 11.80
CA ARG A 95 4.84 2.58 11.78
C ARG A 95 4.15 1.82 10.65
N MET A 96 4.71 1.86 9.44
CA MET A 96 4.20 1.10 8.30
C MET A 96 4.25 -0.40 8.55
N GLN A 97 5.30 -0.90 9.21
CA GLN A 97 5.40 -2.29 9.61
C GLN A 97 4.32 -2.69 10.62
N HIS A 98 4.08 -1.86 11.63
CA HIS A 98 3.02 -2.10 12.61
C HIS A 98 1.65 -2.10 11.94
N ASP A 99 1.39 -1.12 11.06
CA ASP A 99 0.13 -1.06 10.33
C ASP A 99 -0.10 -2.28 9.44
N ALA A 100 0.95 -2.75 8.76
CA ALA A 100 0.90 -3.96 7.96
C ALA A 100 0.52 -5.17 8.81
N ALA A 101 1.17 -5.36 9.97
CA ALA A 101 0.85 -6.46 10.88
C ALA A 101 -0.61 -6.41 11.37
N GLN A 102 -1.08 -5.23 11.79
CA GLN A 102 -2.47 -5.05 12.24
C GLN A 102 -3.50 -5.34 11.12
N LEU A 103 -3.23 -4.93 9.88
CA LEU A 103 -4.09 -5.23 8.74
C LEU A 103 -4.08 -6.72 8.39
N GLN A 104 -2.92 -7.35 8.43
CA GLN A 104 -2.78 -8.79 8.20
C GLN A 104 -3.57 -9.60 9.24
N GLU A 105 -3.40 -9.29 10.52
CA GLU A 105 -4.15 -9.91 11.62
C GLU A 105 -5.66 -9.70 11.50
N LEU A 106 -6.09 -8.49 11.13
CA LEU A 106 -7.50 -8.19 10.89
C LEU A 106 -8.10 -9.13 9.83
N PHE A 107 -7.47 -9.24 8.66
CA PHE A 107 -8.02 -10.04 7.57
C PHE A 107 -7.90 -11.54 7.82
N LEU A 108 -6.84 -12.00 8.49
CA LEU A 108 -6.75 -13.38 8.99
C LEU A 108 -7.90 -13.69 9.95
N GLY A 109 -8.19 -12.79 10.91
CA GLY A 109 -9.29 -12.93 11.85
C GLY A 109 -10.68 -12.90 11.19
N LEU A 110 -10.81 -12.26 10.03
CA LEU A 110 -12.01 -12.31 9.19
C LEU A 110 -12.10 -13.57 8.31
N GLY A 111 -11.08 -14.44 8.36
CA GLY A 111 -11.02 -15.71 7.64
C GLY A 111 -10.42 -15.62 6.24
N LEU A 112 -9.72 -14.53 5.88
CA LEU A 112 -8.99 -14.44 4.61
C LEU A 112 -7.71 -15.27 4.68
N GLU A 113 -7.46 -16.08 3.66
CA GLU A 113 -6.21 -16.86 3.55
C GLU A 113 -4.98 -15.94 3.42
N GLU A 114 -3.89 -16.28 4.09
CA GLU A 114 -2.65 -15.48 4.07
C GLU A 114 -2.02 -15.39 2.67
N SER A 115 -2.08 -16.48 1.91
CA SER A 115 -1.46 -16.62 0.58
C SER A 115 -2.01 -15.66 -0.48
N VAL A 116 -3.19 -15.07 -0.25
CA VAL A 116 -3.86 -14.17 -1.19
C VAL A 116 -3.84 -12.71 -0.75
N GLN A 117 -3.22 -12.39 0.39
CA GLN A 117 -3.15 -11.01 0.90
C GLN A 117 -2.19 -10.14 0.08
N CYS A 118 -2.53 -8.86 -0.04
CA CYS A 118 -1.73 -7.81 -0.67
C CYS A 118 -0.89 -7.00 0.34
N VAL A 119 -1.18 -7.09 1.65
CA VAL A 119 -0.45 -6.42 2.74
C VAL A 119 1.08 -6.45 2.61
N PRO A 120 1.75 -7.53 2.14
CA PRO A 120 3.21 -7.55 1.99
C PRO A 120 3.79 -6.41 1.13
N VAL A 121 3.00 -5.74 0.29
CA VAL A 121 3.43 -4.53 -0.43
C VAL A 121 3.89 -3.42 0.53
N LEU A 122 3.24 -3.27 1.69
CA LEU A 122 3.60 -2.25 2.68
C LEU A 122 4.98 -2.54 3.29
N LEU A 123 5.31 -3.82 3.49
CA LEU A 123 6.62 -4.24 3.97
C LEU A 123 7.71 -3.96 2.93
N ALA A 124 7.43 -4.17 1.64
CA ALA A 124 8.38 -3.81 0.58
C ALA A 124 8.63 -2.29 0.50
N LEU A 125 7.60 -1.46 0.69
CA LEU A 125 7.75 -0.01 0.68
C LEU A 125 8.48 0.55 1.90
N LYS A 126 8.29 -0.09 3.06
CA LYS A 126 9.03 0.21 4.28
C LYS A 126 10.53 0.15 4.07
N GLU A 127 11.04 -0.86 3.36
CA GLU A 127 12.50 -1.01 3.14
C GLU A 127 13.08 0.20 2.37
N LEU A 128 12.35 0.73 1.39
CA LEU A 128 12.75 1.94 0.67
C LEU A 128 12.76 3.19 1.55
N LEU A 129 11.81 3.31 2.50
CA LEU A 129 11.77 4.41 3.46
C LEU A 129 12.90 4.32 4.49
N ASN A 130 13.20 3.11 4.98
CA ASN A 130 14.17 2.87 6.05
C ASN A 130 15.62 2.75 5.55
N LEU A 131 15.84 2.67 4.23
CA LEU A 131 17.17 2.51 3.66
C LEU A 131 18.09 3.65 4.12
N ARG A 132 19.18 3.32 4.83
CA ARG A 132 20.08 4.32 5.42
C ARG A 132 20.97 5.00 4.39
N ASP A 133 21.48 4.24 3.43
CA ASP A 133 22.36 4.74 2.37
C ASP A 133 21.55 5.07 1.10
N PRO A 134 21.32 6.35 0.79
CA PRO A 134 20.54 6.73 -0.39
C PRO A 134 21.23 6.41 -1.72
N THR A 135 22.52 6.07 -1.74
CA THR A 135 23.19 5.62 -2.98
C THR A 135 22.68 4.26 -3.45
N LEU A 136 22.11 3.47 -2.54
CA LEU A 136 21.51 2.16 -2.83
C LEU A 136 20.04 2.24 -3.26
N LEU A 137 19.45 3.44 -3.36
CA LEU A 137 18.04 3.60 -3.75
C LEU A 137 17.72 2.94 -5.10
N GLY A 138 18.67 2.94 -6.05
CA GLY A 138 18.50 2.26 -7.33
C GLY A 138 18.30 0.75 -7.18
N LEU A 139 18.99 0.11 -6.24
CA LEU A 139 18.86 -1.33 -5.97
C LEU A 139 17.49 -1.64 -5.36
N GLU A 140 17.07 -0.87 -4.36
CA GLU A 140 15.76 -1.04 -3.72
C GLU A 140 14.61 -0.83 -4.70
N VAL A 141 14.71 0.18 -5.57
CA VAL A 141 13.70 0.43 -6.62
C VAL A 141 13.67 -0.69 -7.66
N ALA A 142 14.83 -1.24 -8.04
CA ALA A 142 14.88 -2.38 -8.93
C ALA A 142 14.23 -3.62 -8.29
N GLY A 143 14.50 -3.88 -7.00
CA GLY A 143 13.88 -4.94 -6.22
C GLY A 143 12.37 -4.77 -6.10
N LEU A 144 11.90 -3.55 -5.83
CA LEU A 144 10.48 -3.20 -5.78
C LEU A 144 9.79 -3.52 -7.12
N ARG A 145 10.39 -3.15 -8.26
CA ARG A 145 9.84 -3.46 -9.59
C ARG A 145 9.77 -4.96 -9.88
N GLN A 146 10.75 -5.74 -9.43
CA GLN A 146 10.70 -7.21 -9.58
C GLN A 146 9.55 -7.82 -8.77
N GLN A 147 9.25 -7.25 -7.59
CA GLN A 147 8.14 -7.70 -6.76
C GLN A 147 6.78 -7.18 -7.26
N PHE A 148 6.75 -5.96 -7.80
CA PHE A 148 5.55 -5.26 -8.26
C PHE A 148 5.79 -4.63 -9.65
N PRO A 149 5.62 -5.42 -10.73
CA PRO A 149 5.87 -5.00 -12.10
C PRO A 149 5.08 -3.77 -12.57
N ASP A 150 3.95 -3.49 -11.93
CA ASP A 150 3.04 -2.40 -12.29
C ASP A 150 3.35 -1.08 -11.57
N VAL A 151 4.43 -1.02 -10.79
CA VAL A 151 4.93 0.22 -10.18
C VAL A 151 5.45 1.18 -11.27
N SER A 152 5.04 2.44 -11.20
CA SER A 152 5.44 3.49 -12.14
C SER A 152 6.42 4.50 -11.52
N GLU A 153 7.01 5.34 -12.36
CA GLU A 153 7.89 6.44 -11.92
C GLU A 153 7.20 7.43 -10.99
N ASP A 154 5.89 7.67 -11.17
CA ASP A 154 5.12 8.55 -10.30
C ASP A 154 5.01 7.97 -8.89
N HIS A 155 4.79 6.65 -8.78
CA HIS A 155 4.76 5.95 -7.50
C HIS A 155 6.11 6.04 -6.79
N VAL A 156 7.20 5.76 -7.51
CA VAL A 156 8.55 5.86 -6.96
C VAL A 156 8.84 7.30 -6.55
N SER A 157 8.49 8.28 -7.38
CA SER A 157 8.70 9.70 -7.08
C SER A 157 7.97 10.14 -5.83
N ALA A 158 6.71 9.74 -5.64
CA ALA A 158 5.94 10.06 -4.43
C ALA A 158 6.52 9.42 -3.16
N LEU A 159 7.06 8.20 -3.26
CA LEU A 159 7.75 7.55 -2.14
C LEU A 159 9.07 8.25 -1.80
N LEU A 160 9.83 8.72 -2.80
CA LEU A 160 11.03 9.52 -2.59
C LEU A 160 10.70 10.90 -1.99
N ASP A 161 9.56 11.49 -2.36
CA ASP A 161 9.05 12.73 -1.76
C ASP A 161 8.68 12.51 -0.28
N LEU A 162 7.99 11.42 0.04
CA LEU A 162 7.70 11.02 1.43
C LEU A 162 8.98 10.84 2.26
N ARG A 163 10.03 10.30 1.64
CA ARG A 163 11.33 10.05 2.27
C ARG A 163 12.09 11.34 2.62
N GLY A 164 12.01 12.35 1.75
CA GLY A 164 12.42 13.73 2.05
C GLY A 164 13.92 14.05 2.06
N ASP A 165 14.81 13.07 1.90
CA ASP A 165 16.27 13.23 1.96
C ASP A 165 16.99 12.88 0.64
N VAL A 166 16.26 12.88 -0.47
CA VAL A 166 16.76 12.37 -1.76
C VAL A 166 17.20 13.53 -2.66
N SER A 167 18.49 13.53 -3.04
CA SER A 167 19.04 14.50 -3.99
C SER A 167 18.50 14.29 -5.41
N ARG A 168 18.64 15.29 -6.28
CA ARG A 168 18.24 15.16 -7.70
C ARG A 168 18.95 14.00 -8.40
N GLU A 169 20.25 13.83 -8.14
CA GLU A 169 21.06 12.75 -8.72
C GLU A 169 20.60 11.38 -8.24
N GLN A 170 20.35 11.24 -6.93
CA GLN A 170 19.84 9.99 -6.35
C GLN A 170 18.44 9.65 -6.89
N ARG A 171 17.57 10.64 -7.07
CA ARG A 171 16.26 10.44 -7.70
C ARG A 171 16.41 9.94 -9.14
N LEU A 172 17.27 10.57 -9.94
CA LEU A 172 17.51 10.15 -11.32
C LEU A 172 18.08 8.73 -11.38
N ALA A 173 19.03 8.39 -10.50
CA ALA A 173 19.57 7.04 -10.40
C ALA A 173 18.46 6.03 -10.07
N ALA A 174 17.63 6.30 -9.07
CA ALA A 174 16.51 5.44 -8.68
C ALA A 174 15.51 5.21 -9.82
N LEU A 175 15.10 6.27 -10.51
CA LEU A 175 14.17 6.19 -11.65
C LEU A 175 14.82 5.50 -12.86
N SER A 176 16.12 5.68 -13.08
CA SER A 176 16.85 4.96 -14.14
C SER A 176 16.90 3.46 -13.89
N SER A 177 17.11 3.03 -12.63
CA SER A 177 17.08 1.63 -12.23
C SER A 177 15.69 1.01 -12.42
N LEU A 178 14.63 1.80 -12.23
CA LEU A 178 13.27 1.38 -12.54
C LEU A 178 13.11 1.02 -14.02
N ARG A 179 13.78 1.72 -14.95
CA ARG A 179 13.73 1.42 -16.39
C ARG A 179 14.67 0.29 -16.80
N ALA A 180 15.87 0.26 -16.22
CA ALA A 180 16.97 -0.61 -16.64
C ALA A 180 16.83 -2.08 -16.22
N GLY A 181 15.99 -2.39 -15.22
CA GLY A 181 15.79 -3.76 -14.76
C GLY A 181 15.25 -4.69 -15.87
N PRO A 182 15.62 -6.00 -15.85
CA PRO A 182 15.05 -6.98 -16.77
C PRO A 182 13.52 -6.95 -16.68
N GLN A 183 12.85 -7.16 -17.82
CA GLN A 183 11.39 -7.29 -17.83
C GLN A 183 11.01 -8.31 -16.76
N PRO A 184 10.18 -7.93 -15.77
CA PRO A 184 9.79 -8.85 -14.72
C PRO A 184 9.18 -10.07 -15.39
N SER A 185 9.57 -11.26 -14.91
CA SER A 185 8.90 -12.48 -15.37
C SER A 185 7.40 -12.31 -15.15
N PRO A 186 6.54 -12.74 -16.10
CA PRO A 186 5.11 -12.75 -15.87
C PRO A 186 4.84 -13.69 -14.70
N GLN A 187 4.83 -13.15 -13.49
CA GLN A 187 4.43 -13.86 -12.29
C GLN A 187 2.93 -14.06 -12.43
N ALA A 188 2.57 -15.18 -13.06
CA ALA A 188 1.19 -15.59 -13.26
C ALA A 188 0.47 -15.54 -11.90
N GLY A 189 -0.46 -14.60 -11.75
CA GLY A 189 -1.35 -14.52 -10.59
C GLY A 189 -1.16 -13.31 -9.68
N ARG A 190 -0.10 -12.50 -9.79
CA ARG A 190 -0.02 -11.27 -8.97
C ARG A 190 -0.97 -10.19 -9.49
N ARG A 191 -1.89 -9.78 -8.62
CA ARG A 191 -2.94 -8.79 -8.88
C ARG A 191 -2.33 -7.38 -8.85
N ALA A 192 -2.67 -6.57 -9.85
CA ALA A 192 -2.15 -5.21 -10.00
C ALA A 192 -2.50 -4.28 -8.82
N LEU A 193 -1.53 -3.60 -8.22
CA LEU A 193 -1.76 -2.69 -7.09
C LEU A 193 -1.49 -1.24 -7.50
N PHE A 194 -0.31 -0.98 -8.04
CA PHE A 194 0.13 0.35 -8.39
C PHE A 194 -0.62 0.92 -9.60
N SER A 195 -0.89 0.13 -10.64
CA SER A 195 -1.67 0.62 -11.79
C SER A 195 -3.10 1.07 -11.45
N LEU A 196 -3.67 0.61 -10.33
CA LEU A 196 -4.98 1.04 -9.82
C LEU A 196 -4.88 2.26 -8.90
N ASN A 197 -3.67 2.61 -8.47
CA ASN A 197 -3.35 3.78 -7.67
C ASN A 197 -2.95 4.93 -8.60
N LYS A 198 -3.82 5.93 -8.77
CA LYS A 198 -3.45 7.11 -9.55
C LYS A 198 -2.71 8.09 -8.66
N VAL A 199 -1.40 8.19 -8.84
CA VAL A 199 -0.59 9.25 -8.23
C VAL A 199 -0.70 10.50 -9.09
N THR A 200 -1.00 11.64 -8.47
CA THR A 200 -1.01 12.93 -9.18
C THR A 200 0.42 13.47 -9.11
N SER A 201 1.15 13.47 -10.23
CA SER A 201 2.49 14.05 -10.27
C SER A 201 2.39 15.58 -10.16
N PRO A 202 3.08 16.22 -9.19
CA PRO A 202 3.17 17.68 -9.13
C PRO A 202 4.12 18.27 -10.19
N TYR A 203 4.76 17.43 -11.01
CA TYR A 203 5.76 17.83 -12.01
C TYR A 203 5.25 17.72 -13.47
N ALA A 204 3.93 17.65 -13.66
CA ALA A 204 3.28 17.62 -14.98
C ALA A 204 3.04 19.03 -15.55
#